data_AF-A0A8T6N5D3-F1
#
_entry.id   AF-A0A8T6N5D3-F1
#
_cell.length_a   1.000
_cell.length_b   1.000
_cell.length_c   1.000
_cell.angle_alpha   90.00
_cell.angle_beta   90.00
_cell.angle_gamma   90.00
#
_symmetry.space_group_name_H-M   'P 1'
#
loop_
_entity.id
_entity.type
_entity.pdbx_description
1 polymer ?
#
loop_
_entity_poly.entity_id
_entity_poly.type
_entity_poly.pdbx_seq_one_letter_code
_entity_poly.pdbx_strand_id
1 'polypeptide(L)' 'DFKVLGTANASDKDDLQAIKGVGPFIEEKLNALGIYTYLQISKMKGDLEDQVNEAIEFFPGRVKRDEWVNQAKDMLNEEE' A
#
# COMPACT_ATOMS: atom_id res chain seq x y z
N ASP A 1 13.74 3.19 -3.75
CA ASP A 1 13.83 2.44 -2.48
C ASP A 1 12.58 2.76 -1.65
N PHE A 2 11.77 1.76 -1.32
CA PHE A 2 10.50 1.94 -0.59
C PHE A 2 10.69 2.31 0.88
N LYS A 3 11.93 2.32 1.40
CA LYS A 3 12.25 2.77 2.78
C LYS A 3 11.73 4.16 3.12
N VAL A 4 11.50 5.03 2.13
CA VAL A 4 10.92 6.36 2.34
C VAL A 4 9.50 6.33 2.92
N LEU A 5 8.79 5.19 2.79
CA LEU A 5 7.47 4.96 3.40
C LEU A 5 7.56 4.66 4.90
N GLY A 6 8.77 4.39 5.41
CA GLY A 6 9.02 3.87 6.75
C GLY A 6 9.23 2.36 6.75
N THR A 7 9.62 1.84 7.92
CA THR A 7 9.86 0.41 8.15
C THR A 7 8.77 -0.15 9.04
N ALA A 8 8.20 -1.29 8.64
CA ALA A 8 7.26 -2.08 9.41
C ALA A 8 7.59 -3.56 9.17
N ASN A 9 7.12 -4.42 10.06
CA ASN A 9 7.38 -5.86 10.02
C ASN A 9 6.05 -6.61 9.85
N ALA A 10 6.14 -7.91 9.55
CA ALA A 10 4.94 -8.75 9.45
C ALA A 10 4.09 -8.78 10.73
N SER A 11 4.67 -8.49 11.90
CA SER A 11 3.96 -8.37 13.18
C SER A 11 3.09 -7.12 13.29
N ASP A 12 3.41 -6.08 12.50
CA ASP A 12 2.74 -4.79 12.51
C ASP A 12 1.76 -4.67 11.34
N LYS A 13 1.43 -5.79 10.69
CA LYS A 13 0.68 -5.80 9.43
C LYS A 13 -0.78 -5.40 9.67
N ASP A 14 -1.21 -4.39 8.94
CA ASP A 14 -2.61 -4.01 8.81
C ASP A 14 -3.33 -4.93 7.80
N ASP A 15 -4.66 -4.97 7.84
CA ASP A 15 -5.45 -5.68 6.83
C ASP A 15 -5.51 -4.88 5.52
N LEU A 16 -4.44 -4.93 4.72
CA LEU A 16 -4.37 -4.14 3.48
C LEU A 16 -5.48 -4.48 2.49
N GLN A 17 -6.16 -5.63 2.65
CA GLN A 17 -7.30 -6.03 1.82
C GLN A 17 -8.56 -5.19 2.11
N ALA A 18 -8.59 -4.43 3.20
CA ALA A 18 -9.61 -3.42 3.45
C ALA A 18 -9.57 -2.29 2.40
N ILE A 19 -8.42 -2.06 1.75
CA ILE A 19 -8.30 -1.12 0.64
C ILE A 19 -8.88 -1.74 -0.63
N LYS A 20 -9.89 -1.08 -1.20
CA LYS A 20 -10.51 -1.52 -2.45
C LYS A 20 -9.46 -1.60 -3.56
N GLY A 21 -9.38 -2.77 -4.18
CA GLY A 21 -8.43 -3.06 -5.25
C GLY A 21 -7.18 -3.82 -4.80
N VAL A 22 -6.98 -3.95 -3.48
CA VAL A 22 -5.99 -4.85 -2.88
C VAL A 22 -6.67 -6.17 -2.52
N GLY A 23 -6.33 -7.24 -3.26
CA GLY A 23 -6.73 -8.61 -2.89
C GLY A 23 -5.57 -9.37 -2.26
N PRO A 24 -5.79 -10.63 -1.81
CA PRO A 24 -4.77 -11.44 -1.13
C PRO A 24 -3.43 -11.50 -1.88
N PHE A 25 -3.47 -11.71 -3.20
CA PHE A 25 -2.26 -11.77 -4.04
C PHE A 25 -1.48 -10.44 -4.07
N ILE A 26 -2.20 -9.31 -4.09
CA ILE A 26 -1.58 -7.98 -4.12
C ILE A 26 -0.97 -7.67 -2.76
N GLU A 27 -1.66 -8.03 -1.69
CA GLU A 27 -1.15 -7.87 -0.33
C GLU A 27 0.15 -8.69 -0.14
N GLU A 28 0.20 -9.94 -0.59
CA GLU A 28 1.44 -10.74 -0.55
C GLU A 28 2.60 -10.06 -1.28
N LYS A 29 2.34 -9.48 -2.46
CA LYS A 29 3.34 -8.72 -3.22
C LYS A 29 3.80 -7.47 -2.47
N LEU A 30 2.88 -6.68 -1.91
CA LEU A 30 3.22 -5.50 -1.10
C LEU A 30 4.07 -5.88 0.12
N ASN A 31 3.70 -6.96 0.80
CA ASN A 31 4.43 -7.48 1.96
C ASN A 31 5.85 -7.92 1.57
N ALA A 32 6.03 -8.53 0.39
CA ALA A 32 7.37 -8.87 -0.13
C ALA A 32 8.23 -7.62 -0.44
N LEU A 33 7.60 -6.47 -0.68
CA LEU A 33 8.26 -5.17 -0.83
C LEU A 33 8.51 -4.45 0.51
N GLY A 34 8.12 -5.05 1.63
CA GLY A 34 8.23 -4.45 2.96
C GLY A 34 7.12 -3.45 3.30
N ILE A 35 6.01 -3.48 2.53
CA ILE A 35 4.83 -2.65 2.75
C ILE A 35 3.78 -3.49 3.47
N TYR A 36 3.57 -3.18 4.74
CA TYR A 36 2.71 -3.93 5.65
C TYR A 36 1.56 -3.08 6.23
N THR A 37 1.68 -1.75 6.20
CA THR A 37 0.76 -0.87 6.93
C THR A 37 0.03 0.14 6.04
N TYR A 38 -1.15 0.57 6.47
CA TYR A 38 -1.87 1.71 5.92
C TYR A 38 -1.02 2.98 5.99
N LEU A 39 -0.22 3.15 7.05
CA LEU A 39 0.70 4.27 7.18
C LEU A 39 1.75 4.33 6.07
N GLN A 40 2.25 3.18 5.60
CA GLN A 40 3.17 3.15 4.47
C GLN A 40 2.44 3.50 3.16
N ILE A 41 1.24 2.97 2.94
CA ILE A 41 0.45 3.27 1.74
C ILE A 41 0.03 4.75 1.69
N SER A 42 -0.40 5.33 2.81
CA SER A 42 -0.84 6.74 2.89
C SER A 42 0.27 7.75 2.60
N LYS A 43 1.53 7.32 2.68
CA LYS A 43 2.73 8.12 2.38
C LYS A 43 3.20 8.03 0.94
N MET A 44 2.66 7.12 0.13
CA MET A 44 3.00 7.04 -1.30
C MET A 44 2.60 8.35 -2.00
N LYS A 45 3.44 8.81 -2.93
CA LYS A 45 3.21 10.03 -3.70
C LYS A 45 3.75 9.89 -5.11
N GLY A 46 2.94 10.28 -6.10
CA GLY A 46 3.40 10.54 -7.46
C GLY A 46 4.11 9.32 -8.06
N ASP A 47 5.41 9.46 -8.31
CA ASP A 47 6.25 8.40 -8.90
C ASP A 47 6.34 7.15 -8.02
N LEU A 48 6.19 7.28 -6.70
CA LEU A 48 6.30 6.12 -5.80
C LEU A 48 5.09 5.19 -5.93
N GLU A 49 3.90 5.74 -6.21
CA GLU A 49 2.72 4.94 -6.52
C GLU A 49 2.91 4.15 -7.82
N ASP A 50 3.55 4.77 -8.82
CA ASP A 50 3.85 4.10 -10.10
C ASP A 50 4.91 3.00 -9.91
N GLN A 51 5.96 3.27 -9.14
CA GLN A 51 7.00 2.28 -8.80
C GLN A 51 6.42 1.09 -8.03
N VAL A 52 5.52 1.33 -7.07
CA VAL A 52 4.83 0.25 -6.35
C VAL A 52 3.96 -0.55 -7.33
N ASN A 53 3.21 0.12 -8.21
CA ASN A 53 2.37 -0.54 -9.19
C ASN A 53 3.16 -1.41 -10.16
N GLU A 54 4.35 -0.97 -10.59
CA GLU A 54 5.27 -1.75 -11.42
C GLU A 54 5.85 -2.94 -10.65
N ALA A 55 6.29 -2.72 -9.40
CA ALA A 55 6.94 -3.74 -8.58
C ALA A 55 6.00 -4.89 -8.15
N ILE A 56 4.70 -4.61 -7.99
CA ILE A 56 3.70 -5.67 -7.74
C ILE A 56 3.29 -6.42 -9.02
N GLU A 57 3.83 -6.03 -10.19
CA GLU A 57 3.63 -6.65 -11.50
C GLU A 57 2.15 -6.81 -11.87
N PHE A 58 1.34 -5.79 -11.57
CA PHE A 58 -0.09 -5.82 -11.79
C PHE A 58 -0.55 -4.77 -12.81
N PHE A 59 -1.87 -4.76 -13.11
CA PHE A 59 -2.44 -3.85 -14.10
C PHE A 59 -1.94 -2.41 -13.92
N PRO A 60 -1.36 -1.79 -14.97
CA PRO A 60 -0.79 -0.45 -14.88
C PRO A 60 -1.75 0.59 -14.30
N GLY A 61 -1.23 1.41 -13.38
CA GLY A 61 -1.93 2.57 -12.82
C GLY A 61 -3.03 2.27 -11.80
N ARG A 62 -3.14 1.02 -11.31
CA ARG A 62 -4.20 0.65 -10.37
C ARG A 62 -4.06 1.37 -9.03
N VAL A 63 -2.86 1.50 -8.48
CA VAL A 63 -2.61 2.18 -7.19
C VAL A 63 -3.26 3.58 -7.15
N LYS A 64 -3.08 4.36 -8.22
CA LYS A 64 -3.66 5.70 -8.38
C LYS A 64 -5.16 5.65 -8.69
N ARG A 65 -5.57 4.81 -9.66
CA ARG A 65 -6.96 4.73 -10.12
C ARG A 65 -7.92 4.28 -9.02
N ASP A 66 -7.49 3.34 -8.20
CA ASP A 66 -8.26 2.83 -7.07
C ASP A 66 -7.99 3.66 -5.80
N GLU A 67 -7.24 4.78 -5.89
CA GLU A 67 -7.04 5.75 -4.81
C GLU A 67 -6.53 5.16 -3.49
N TRP A 68 -5.59 4.20 -3.55
CA TRP A 68 -5.11 3.48 -2.37
C TRP A 68 -4.57 4.41 -1.28
N VAL A 69 -3.89 5.48 -1.67
CA VAL A 69 -3.34 6.48 -0.75
C VAL A 69 -4.44 7.18 0.06
N ASN A 70 -5.57 7.50 -0.57
CA ASN A 70 -6.68 8.17 0.11
C ASN A 70 -7.40 7.19 1.05
N GLN A 71 -7.72 6.00 0.56
CA GLN A 71 -8.34 4.96 1.39
C GLN A 71 -7.47 4.61 2.62
N ALA A 72 -6.15 4.50 2.45
CA ALA A 72 -5.24 4.23 3.55
C ALA A 72 -5.22 5.37 4.59
N LYS A 73 -5.44 6.63 4.19
CA LYS A 73 -5.60 7.74 5.15
C LYS A 73 -6.92 7.64 5.90
N ASP A 74 -7.99 7.24 5.22
CA ASP A 74 -9.30 7.08 5.85
C ASP A 74 -9.23 5.98 6.93
N MET A 75 -8.60 4.84 6.63
CA MET A 75 -8.38 3.76 7.60
C MET A 75 -7.62 4.23 8.86
N LEU A 76 -6.59 5.08 8.69
CA LEU A 76 -5.83 5.63 9.82
C LEU A 76 -6.65 6.59 10.70
N ASN A 77 -7.67 7.24 10.13
CA ASN A 77 -8.55 8.15 10.87
C ASN A 77 -9.72 7.40 11.54
N GLU A 78 -10.09 6.23 11.04
CA GLU A 78 -11.14 5.38 11.62
C GLU A 78 -10.66 4.59 12.87
N GLU A 79 -9.35 4.47 13.07
CA GLU A 79 -8.75 3.81 14.25
C GLU A 79 -8.53 4.75 15.45
N GLU A 80 -8.87 6.04 15.37
CA GLU A 80 -8.90 7.00 16.50
C GLU A 80 -10.26 7.01 17.24
#